data_AF-A0A2P5ESS7-F1
#
_entry.id   AF-A0A2P5ESS7-F1
#
_cell.length_a   1.000
_cell.length_b   1.000
_cell.length_c   1.000
_cell.angle_alpha   90.00
_cell.angle_beta   90.00
_cell.angle_gamma   90.00
#
_symmetry.space_group_name_H-M   'P 1'
#
loop_
_entity.id
_entity.type
_entity.pdbx_description
1 polymer ?
#
loop_
_entity_poly.entity_id
_entity_poly.type
_entity_poly.pdbx_seq_one_letter_code
_entity_poly.pdbx_strand_id
1 'polypeptide(L)'
;MAEELCALFQTFDLWEIKEHFDLESALEKYRSSLRDFCDVMDTSEERVDQNSALLFLYMDCPIMATCLARNCLVFNNRNGRVRVTSLPPYLKDVTFYEICKKLRALGGGVVINYDDPMQSAYFAALVPSNRFQKADEMTVLTFISNSLVFDVYTRRFHMGDIGPYSFSYDIVAHGYCVFRY
;
A
#
# COMPACT_ATOMS: atom_id res chain seq x y z
N MET A 1 7.50 14.04 19.44
CA MET A 1 6.84 13.73 18.14
C MET A 1 7.42 12.50 17.46
N ALA A 2 8.66 12.48 16.94
CA ALA A 2 9.22 11.27 16.29
C ALA A 2 9.41 10.09 17.28
N GLU A 3 9.89 10.37 18.49
CA GLU A 3 10.10 9.36 19.54
C GLU A 3 8.79 8.75 20.07
N GLU A 4 7.70 9.53 20.10
CA GLU A 4 6.37 9.07 20.55
C GLU A 4 5.71 8.16 19.51
N LEU A 5 5.93 8.43 18.21
CA LEU A 5 5.47 7.55 17.13
C LEU A 5 6.24 6.24 17.13
N CYS A 6 7.57 6.27 17.31
CA CYS A 6 8.38 5.05 17.48
C CYS A 6 7.92 4.19 18.67
N ALA A 7 7.57 4.82 19.81
CA ALA A 7 7.02 4.11 20.96
C ALA A 7 5.63 3.49 20.66
N LEU A 8 4.83 4.12 19.79
CA LEU A 8 3.56 3.57 19.33
C LEU A 8 3.77 2.30 18.48
N PHE A 9 4.75 2.27 17.58
CA PHE A 9 5.06 1.08 16.78
C PHE A 9 5.67 -0.06 17.59
N GLN A 10 6.25 0.22 18.76
CA GLN A 10 6.69 -0.83 19.69
C GLN A 10 5.55 -1.41 20.54
N THR A 11 4.44 -0.68 20.70
CA THR A 11 3.29 -1.12 21.51
C THR A 11 2.27 -1.92 20.71
N PHE A 12 2.11 -1.62 19.42
CA PHE A 12 1.45 -2.53 18.51
C PHE A 12 2.50 -3.53 18.03
N ASP A 13 2.23 -4.83 18.12
CA ASP A 13 3.13 -5.93 17.76
C ASP A 13 3.35 -6.02 16.23
N LEU A 14 3.79 -4.90 15.66
CA LEU A 14 3.83 -4.56 14.26
C LEU A 14 5.22 -4.86 13.77
N TRP A 15 5.37 -6.00 13.10
CA TRP A 15 6.61 -6.41 12.46
C TRP A 15 7.01 -5.39 11.41
N GLU A 16 7.86 -4.44 11.80
CA GLU A 16 8.53 -3.54 10.88
C GLU A 16 9.38 -4.40 9.94
N ILE A 17 8.98 -4.43 8.67
CA ILE A 17 9.79 -5.10 7.65
C ILE A 17 11.01 -4.25 7.35
N LYS A 18 12.18 -4.83 7.61
CA LYS A 18 13.48 -4.21 7.35
C LYS A 18 14.09 -4.71 6.05
N GLU A 19 13.70 -5.89 5.57
CA GLU A 19 14.26 -6.51 4.37
C GLU A 19 13.20 -7.13 3.43
N HIS A 20 13.53 -7.27 2.14
CA HIS A 20 12.65 -7.87 1.12
C HIS A 20 12.15 -9.28 1.50
N PHE A 21 13.02 -10.08 2.12
CA PHE A 21 12.70 -11.46 2.49
C PHE A 21 11.52 -11.55 3.47
N ASP A 22 11.35 -10.53 4.31
CA ASP A 22 10.27 -10.48 5.28
C ASP A 22 8.89 -10.30 4.59
N LEU A 23 8.83 -9.69 3.40
CA LEU A 23 7.58 -9.47 2.67
C LEU A 23 7.01 -10.75 2.05
N GLU A 24 7.88 -11.58 1.48
CA GLU A 24 7.46 -12.89 0.94
C GLU A 24 6.99 -13.81 2.07
N SER A 25 7.72 -13.83 3.18
CA SER A 25 7.33 -14.57 4.38
C SER A 25 6.00 -14.08 4.97
N ALA A 26 5.80 -12.75 5.03
CA ALA A 26 4.54 -12.15 5.48
C ALA A 26 3.37 -12.52 4.56
N LEU A 27 3.58 -12.50 3.24
CA LEU A 27 2.58 -12.92 2.26
C LEU A 27 2.19 -14.39 2.43
N GLU A 28 3.16 -15.30 2.57
CA GLU A 28 2.88 -16.73 2.77
C GLU A 28 2.17 -17.01 4.10
N LYS A 29 2.57 -16.32 5.18
CA LYS A 29 1.89 -16.40 6.47
C LYS A 29 0.46 -15.88 6.38
N TYR A 30 0.23 -14.77 5.68
CA TYR A 30 -1.09 -14.21 5.45
C TYR A 30 -1.95 -15.20 4.65
N ARG A 31 -1.46 -15.71 3.51
CA ARG A 31 -2.15 -16.73 2.69
C ARG A 31 -2.53 -17.96 3.51
N SER A 32 -1.61 -18.45 4.35
CA SER A 32 -1.87 -19.60 5.23
C SER A 32 -2.91 -19.31 6.32
N SER A 33 -3.12 -18.04 6.67
CA SER A 33 -4.13 -17.61 7.65
C SER A 33 -5.52 -17.38 7.04
N LEU A 34 -5.58 -17.21 5.71
CA LEU A 34 -6.84 -17.09 5.01
C LEU A 34 -7.58 -18.42 5.11
N ARG A 35 -8.86 -18.37 5.46
CA ARG A 35 -9.72 -19.55 5.40
C ARG A 35 -9.90 -19.93 3.93
N ASP A 36 -9.93 -21.22 3.64
CA ASP A 36 -10.40 -21.74 2.35
C ASP A 36 -11.87 -21.32 2.18
N PHE A 37 -12.10 -20.21 1.49
CA PHE A 37 -13.45 -19.79 1.12
C PHE A 37 -13.93 -20.72 0.00
N CYS A 38 -14.46 -21.88 0.38
CA CYS A 38 -15.25 -22.72 -0.51
C CYS A 38 -16.49 -21.94 -0.97
N ASP A 39 -16.63 -21.81 -2.29
CA ASP A 39 -17.81 -21.44 -3.07
C ASP A 39 -19.03 -20.95 -2.26
N VAL A 40 -19.07 -19.65 -2.01
CA VAL A 40 -20.35 -18.95 -1.80
C VAL A 40 -20.58 -18.09 -3.03
N MET A 41 -21.68 -18.27 -3.76
CA MET A 41 -22.04 -17.46 -4.92
C MET A 41 -22.59 -16.08 -4.52
N ASP A 42 -21.91 -15.35 -3.64
CA ASP A 42 -22.25 -13.96 -3.34
C ASP A 42 -21.19 -13.01 -3.91
N THR A 43 -21.46 -12.48 -5.09
CA THR A 43 -20.59 -11.53 -5.80
C THR A 43 -20.60 -10.13 -5.18
N SER A 44 -21.43 -9.88 -4.16
CA SER A 44 -21.47 -8.58 -3.48
C SER A 44 -20.33 -8.40 -2.47
N GLU A 45 -19.78 -9.50 -1.96
CA GLU A 45 -18.70 -9.48 -0.97
C GLU A 45 -17.34 -9.19 -1.62
N GLU A 46 -16.54 -8.38 -0.92
CA GLU A 46 -15.14 -8.13 -1.28
C GLU A 46 -14.31 -9.37 -0.98
N ARG A 47 -13.63 -9.89 -2.00
CA ARG A 47 -12.83 -11.13 -1.90
C ARG A 47 -11.40 -10.85 -2.28
N VAL A 48 -10.49 -11.19 -1.38
CA VAL A 48 -9.04 -11.10 -1.61
C VAL A 48 -8.63 -12.15 -2.65
N ASP A 49 -7.87 -11.74 -3.66
CA ASP A 49 -7.28 -12.66 -4.62
C ASP A 49 -6.02 -13.29 -4.03
N GLN A 50 -6.17 -14.46 -3.43
CA GLN A 50 -5.10 -15.14 -2.68
C GLN A 50 -3.86 -15.45 -3.54
N ASN A 51 -4.03 -15.55 -4.86
CA ASN A 51 -2.94 -15.88 -5.80
C ASN A 51 -2.24 -14.63 -6.35
N SER A 52 -2.78 -13.44 -6.08
CA SER A 52 -2.19 -12.19 -6.55
C SER A 52 -0.92 -11.83 -5.78
N ALA A 53 -0.07 -11.03 -6.43
CA ALA A 53 1.09 -10.42 -5.81
C ALA A 53 0.68 -9.26 -4.89
N LEU A 54 1.57 -8.88 -3.96
CA LEU A 54 1.36 -7.72 -3.11
C LEU A 54 1.28 -6.44 -3.94
N LEU A 55 0.36 -5.56 -3.55
CA LEU A 55 0.30 -4.17 -3.97
C LEU A 55 0.66 -3.28 -2.78
N PHE A 56 1.12 -2.07 -3.11
CA PHE A 56 1.67 -1.14 -2.13
C PHE A 56 0.91 0.18 -2.16
N LEU A 57 0.57 0.66 -0.96
CA LEU A 57 0.13 2.02 -0.70
C LEU A 57 1.26 2.77 0.00
N TYR A 58 1.76 3.84 -0.62
CA TYR A 58 2.78 4.70 -0.03
C TYR A 58 2.15 5.80 0.82
N MET A 59 2.74 6.09 1.98
CA MET A 59 2.22 7.05 2.96
C MET A 59 3.34 7.56 3.88
N ASP A 60 3.00 8.46 4.81
CA ASP A 60 3.87 8.81 5.92
C ASP A 60 3.67 7.87 7.13
N CYS A 61 4.51 8.07 8.15
CA CYS A 61 4.52 7.29 9.37
C CYS A 61 3.22 7.45 10.20
N PRO A 62 2.71 8.68 10.47
CA PRO A 62 1.44 8.86 11.19
C PRO A 62 0.22 8.19 10.52
N ILE A 63 0.13 8.27 9.19
CA ILE A 63 -0.95 7.65 8.44
C ILE A 63 -0.82 6.13 8.51
N MET A 64 0.39 5.58 8.36
CA MET A 64 0.64 4.15 8.52
C MET A 64 0.21 3.64 9.91
N ALA A 65 0.60 4.33 10.98
CA ALA A 65 0.18 3.99 12.34
C ALA A 65 -1.35 3.94 12.46
N THR A 66 -2.03 4.93 11.88
CA THR A 66 -3.50 5.00 11.89
C THR A 66 -4.14 3.85 11.13
N CYS A 67 -3.60 3.49 9.97
CA CYS A 67 -4.07 2.38 9.15
C CYS A 67 -3.95 1.05 9.91
N LEU A 68 -2.82 0.81 10.58
CA LEU A 68 -2.55 -0.41 11.33
C LEU A 68 -3.43 -0.50 12.59
N ALA A 69 -3.53 0.58 13.37
CA ALA A 69 -4.34 0.60 14.60
C ALA A 69 -5.84 0.38 14.34
N ARG A 70 -6.33 0.70 13.13
CA ARG A 70 -7.75 0.61 12.74
C ARG A 70 -8.03 -0.51 11.73
N ASN A 71 -7.02 -1.27 11.33
CA ASN A 71 -7.09 -2.24 10.24
C ASN A 71 -7.84 -1.69 9.01
N CYS A 72 -7.32 -0.60 8.46
CA CYS A 72 -7.97 0.16 7.39
C CYS A 72 -6.96 0.73 6.38
N LEU A 73 -7.45 1.08 5.19
CA LEU A 73 -6.72 1.84 4.19
C LEU A 73 -7.36 3.22 4.03
N VAL A 74 -6.53 4.25 3.86
CA VAL A 74 -6.96 5.63 3.67
C VAL A 74 -6.96 6.05 2.20
N PHE A 75 -7.78 7.05 1.87
CA PHE A 75 -7.88 7.58 0.52
C PHE A 75 -6.67 8.44 0.14
N ASN A 76 -5.98 8.05 -0.94
CA ASN A 76 -4.86 8.81 -1.51
C ASN A 76 -5.18 9.46 -2.85
N ASN A 77 -6.45 9.50 -3.27
CA ASN A 77 -6.89 10.17 -4.49
C ASN A 77 -8.01 11.18 -4.20
N ARG A 78 -8.01 12.31 -4.93
CA ARG A 78 -8.99 13.42 -4.75
C ARG A 78 -10.45 12.99 -4.89
N ASN A 79 -10.74 11.93 -5.63
CA ASN A 79 -12.08 11.42 -5.83
C ASN A 79 -12.56 10.48 -4.71
N GLY A 80 -11.90 10.48 -3.54
CA GLY A 80 -12.23 9.60 -2.42
C GLY A 80 -11.98 8.13 -2.75
N ARG A 81 -10.87 7.83 -3.44
CA ARG A 81 -10.49 6.48 -3.85
C ARG A 81 -9.11 6.12 -3.33
N VAL A 82 -8.84 4.82 -3.29
CA VAL A 82 -7.48 4.29 -3.07
C VAL A 82 -6.88 3.84 -4.38
N ARG A 83 -5.67 4.33 -4.63
CA ARG A 83 -4.76 3.89 -5.67
C ARG A 83 -3.57 3.19 -5.03
N VAL A 84 -3.28 1.98 -5.47
CA VAL A 84 -2.15 1.17 -5.04
C VAL A 84 -1.36 0.76 -6.28
N THR A 85 -0.12 0.33 -6.11
CA THR A 85 0.75 -0.01 -7.23
C THR A 85 1.52 -1.29 -6.99
N SER A 86 1.93 -1.96 -8.06
CA SER A 86 2.87 -3.08 -8.03
C SER A 86 4.33 -2.64 -7.91
N LEU A 87 4.60 -1.33 -7.82
CA LEU A 87 5.93 -0.79 -7.53
C LEU A 87 6.37 -1.24 -6.13
N PRO A 88 7.49 -2.00 -6.01
CA PRO A 88 7.94 -2.44 -4.71
C PRO A 88 8.73 -1.34 -3.96
N PRO A 89 8.70 -1.32 -2.62
CA PRO A 89 9.30 -0.27 -1.80
C PRO A 89 10.83 -0.39 -1.60
N TYR A 90 11.53 -1.24 -2.37
CA TYR A 90 12.95 -1.58 -2.15
C TYR A 90 13.79 -1.63 -3.45
N LEU A 91 13.41 -0.88 -4.48
CA LEU A 91 14.14 -0.84 -5.75
C LEU A 91 15.50 -0.15 -5.57
N LYS A 92 16.58 -0.95 -5.62
CA LYS A 92 17.97 -0.48 -5.42
C LYS A 92 18.46 0.47 -6.52
N ASP A 93 17.91 0.36 -7.72
CA ASP A 93 18.37 1.11 -8.89
C ASP A 93 17.47 2.32 -9.23
N VAL A 94 16.65 2.77 -8.29
CA VAL A 94 15.74 3.91 -8.45
C VAL A 94 15.94 4.90 -7.30
N THR A 95 15.86 6.19 -7.62
CA THR A 95 15.93 7.26 -6.61
C THR A 95 14.58 7.48 -5.94
N PHE A 96 14.61 7.86 -4.66
CA PHE A 96 13.44 8.31 -3.91
C PHE A 96 12.76 9.49 -4.60
N TYR A 97 13.56 10.40 -5.17
CA TYR A 97 13.05 11.54 -5.94
C TYR A 97 12.19 11.10 -7.14
N GLU A 98 12.65 10.13 -7.93
CA GLU A 98 11.88 9.62 -9.07
C GLU A 98 10.58 8.96 -8.60
N ILE A 99 10.60 8.19 -7.51
CA ILE A 99 9.39 7.60 -6.93
C ILE A 99 8.40 8.67 -6.49
N CYS A 100 8.83 9.67 -5.72
CA CYS A 100 7.97 10.77 -5.28
C CYS A 100 7.36 11.51 -6.48
N LYS A 101 8.14 11.77 -7.54
CA LYS A 101 7.65 12.40 -8.77
C LYS A 101 6.54 11.57 -9.42
N LYS A 102 6.68 10.24 -9.46
CA LYS A 102 5.71 9.35 -10.08
C LYS A 102 4.46 9.15 -9.22
N LEU A 103 4.61 9.04 -7.90
CA LEU A 103 3.47 8.99 -6.97
C LEU A 103 2.66 10.29 -7.01
N ARG A 104 3.32 11.45 -7.12
CA ARG A 104 2.65 12.74 -7.34
C ARG A 104 1.77 12.74 -8.58
N ALA A 105 2.23 12.11 -9.67
CA ALA A 105 1.47 11.99 -10.90
C ALA A 105 0.22 11.11 -10.77
N LEU A 106 0.18 10.17 -9.82
CA LEU A 106 -1.03 9.41 -9.50
C LEU A 106 -2.13 10.26 -8.84
N GLY A 107 -1.77 11.48 -8.43
CA GLY A 107 -2.63 12.46 -7.77
C GLY A 107 -2.76 12.17 -6.28
N GLY A 108 -2.45 13.16 -5.44
CA GLY A 108 -2.70 13.11 -4.00
C GLY A 108 -4.18 13.31 -3.66
N GLY A 109 -4.64 12.72 -2.57
CA GLY A 109 -5.96 12.89 -1.98
C GLY A 109 -5.96 13.90 -0.83
N VAL A 110 -7.06 13.93 -0.10
CA VAL A 110 -7.21 14.78 1.09
C VAL A 110 -6.37 14.26 2.26
N VAL A 111 -6.21 12.94 2.38
CA VAL A 111 -5.47 12.31 3.48
C VAL A 111 -3.99 12.17 3.14
N ILE A 112 -3.67 11.61 1.97
CA ILE A 112 -2.28 11.47 1.49
C ILE A 112 -2.05 12.44 0.33
N ASN A 113 -1.10 13.36 0.51
CA ASN A 113 -0.64 14.30 -0.49
C ASN A 113 0.82 14.03 -0.90
N TYR A 114 1.01 13.39 -2.05
CA TYR A 114 2.32 13.11 -2.64
C TYR A 114 3.08 14.34 -3.19
N ASP A 115 2.54 15.55 -3.03
CA ASP A 115 3.36 16.75 -3.22
C ASP A 115 4.49 16.83 -2.18
N ASP A 116 4.23 16.35 -0.95
CA ASP A 116 5.21 16.19 0.11
C ASP A 116 5.93 14.82 0.00
N PRO A 117 7.24 14.79 -0.26
CA PRO A 117 8.01 13.54 -0.32
C PRO A 117 7.93 12.69 0.95
N MET A 118 7.73 13.30 2.13
CA MET A 118 7.63 12.55 3.39
C MET A 118 6.42 11.61 3.42
N GLN A 119 5.39 11.92 2.63
CA GLN A 119 4.20 11.09 2.47
C GLN A 119 4.39 9.90 1.52
N SER A 120 5.63 9.66 1.08
CA SER A 120 6.02 8.47 0.31
C SER A 120 7.08 7.63 1.01
N ALA A 121 7.45 7.98 2.26
CA ALA A 121 8.57 7.37 2.97
C ALA A 121 8.24 5.99 3.55
N TYR A 122 6.97 5.67 3.76
CA TYR A 122 6.49 4.40 4.31
C TYR A 122 5.53 3.71 3.36
N PHE A 123 5.31 2.43 3.57
CA PHE A 123 4.37 1.65 2.78
C PHE A 123 3.50 0.74 3.66
N ALA A 124 2.28 0.49 3.18
CA ALA A 124 1.46 -0.64 3.56
C ALA A 124 1.33 -1.59 2.37
N ALA A 125 1.63 -2.86 2.58
CA ALA A 125 1.50 -3.93 1.61
C ALA A 125 0.21 -4.71 1.85
N LEU A 126 -0.48 -5.04 0.76
CA LEU A 126 -1.78 -5.68 0.80
C LEU A 126 -1.94 -6.64 -0.37
N VAL A 127 -2.76 -7.68 -0.19
CA VAL A 127 -3.21 -8.53 -1.30
C VAL A 127 -4.48 -7.90 -1.87
N PRO A 128 -4.54 -7.58 -3.18
CA PRO A 128 -5.71 -6.95 -3.77
C PRO A 128 -6.95 -7.84 -3.71
N SER A 129 -8.11 -7.20 -3.56
CA SER A 129 -9.41 -7.81 -3.72
C SER A 129 -9.94 -7.68 -5.15
N ASN A 130 -11.03 -8.40 -5.46
CA ASN A 130 -11.80 -8.26 -6.69
C ASN A 130 -12.32 -6.83 -6.96
N ARG A 131 -12.22 -5.90 -6.00
CA ARG A 131 -12.60 -4.49 -6.16
C ARG A 131 -11.46 -3.59 -6.65
N PHE A 132 -10.22 -4.06 -6.62
CA PHE A 132 -9.09 -3.36 -7.22
C PHE A 132 -9.03 -3.67 -8.71
N GLN A 133 -9.00 -2.61 -9.53
CA GLN A 133 -8.91 -2.75 -10.97
C GLN A 133 -7.74 -1.96 -11.50
N LYS A 134 -6.99 -2.56 -12.42
CA LYS A 134 -5.92 -1.87 -13.14
C LYS A 134 -6.52 -0.65 -13.83
N ALA A 135 -5.99 0.51 -13.50
CA ALA A 135 -6.49 1.80 -13.93
C ALA A 135 -5.45 2.56 -14.75
N ASP A 136 -4.16 2.32 -14.49
CA ASP A 136 -3.07 3.02 -15.14
C ASP A 136 -1.76 2.21 -15.05
N GLU A 137 -0.71 2.71 -15.69
CA GLU A 137 0.65 2.22 -15.59
C GLU A 137 1.59 3.37 -15.20
N MET A 138 2.57 3.07 -14.36
CA MET A 138 3.61 3.98 -13.93
C MET A 138 4.95 3.52 -14.49
N THR A 139 5.56 4.36 -15.31
CA THR A 139 6.93 4.15 -15.78
C THR A 139 7.92 4.85 -14.86
N VAL A 140 8.89 4.13 -14.32
CA VAL A 140 9.95 4.63 -13.42
C VAL A 140 11.31 4.54 -14.11
N LEU A 141 12.12 5.59 -14.02
CA LEU A 141 13.47 5.62 -14.57
C LEU A 141 14.49 5.07 -13.58
N THR A 142 15.38 4.19 -14.07
CA THR A 142 16.50 3.63 -13.30
C THR A 142 17.81 4.39 -13.60
N PHE A 143 18.84 4.22 -12.76
CA PHE A 143 20.16 4.84 -12.96
C PHE A 143 20.83 4.46 -14.28
N ILE A 144 20.57 3.26 -14.78
CA ILE A 144 21.13 2.78 -16.05
C ILE A 144 20.31 3.24 -17.27
N SER A 145 19.42 4.23 -17.09
CA SER A 145 18.55 4.79 -18.14
C SER A 145 17.57 3.78 -18.74
N ASN A 146 17.32 2.65 -18.05
CA ASN A 146 16.23 1.75 -18.37
C ASN A 146 14.94 2.20 -17.68
N SER A 147 13.80 1.95 -18.31
CA SER A 147 12.48 2.20 -17.76
C SER A 147 11.85 0.91 -17.25
N LEU A 148 11.36 0.93 -16.02
CA LEU A 148 10.52 -0.13 -15.46
C LEU A 148 9.07 0.32 -15.48
N VAL A 149 8.15 -0.61 -15.75
CA VAL A 149 6.71 -0.33 -15.78
C VAL A 149 6.05 -1.07 -14.63
N PHE A 150 5.22 -0.35 -13.88
CA PHE A 150 4.47 -0.88 -12.74
C PHE A 150 3.00 -0.58 -12.92
N ASP A 151 2.15 -1.52 -12.56
CA ASP A 151 0.72 -1.34 -12.65
C ASP A 151 0.20 -0.47 -11.51
N VAL A 152 -0.85 0.29 -11.79
CA VAL A 152 -1.58 1.08 -10.80
C VAL A 152 -3.03 0.61 -10.79
N TYR A 153 -3.50 0.25 -9.61
CA TYR A 153 -4.85 -0.24 -9.39
C TYR A 153 -5.64 0.78 -8.60
N THR A 154 -6.91 0.97 -8.96
CA THR A 154 -7.86 1.78 -8.19
C THR A 154 -8.92 0.87 -7.61
N ARG A 155 -9.19 1.00 -6.30
CA ARG A 155 -10.33 0.31 -5.69
C ARG A 155 -11.63 1.05 -6.05
N ARG A 156 -12.64 0.29 -6.47
CA ARG A 156 -14.01 0.82 -6.66
C ARG A 156 -14.65 1.11 -5.29
N PHE A 157 -15.36 2.24 -5.21
CA PHE A 157 -16.16 2.58 -4.03
C PHE A 157 -17.27 1.56 -3.83
N HIS A 158 -17.57 1.22 -2.57
CA HIS A 158 -18.69 0.38 -2.20
C HIS A 158 -19.53 1.06 -1.12
N MET A 159 -20.85 0.89 -1.15
CA MET A 159 -21.77 1.52 -0.19
C MET A 159 -21.52 1.11 1.28
N GLY A 160 -20.80 0.01 1.50
CA GLY A 160 -20.36 -0.44 2.83
C GLY A 160 -19.06 0.20 3.33
N ASP A 161 -18.43 1.11 2.57
CA ASP A 161 -17.25 1.84 3.02
C ASP A 161 -17.68 2.83 4.12
N ILE A 162 -17.30 2.52 5.36
CA ILE A 162 -17.89 3.08 6.60
C ILE A 162 -17.46 4.54 6.86
N GLY A 163 -16.38 5.01 6.21
CA GLY A 163 -15.76 6.29 6.51
C GLY A 163 -15.61 7.23 5.30
N PRO A 164 -15.66 8.56 5.51
CA PRO A 164 -15.45 9.53 4.44
C PRO A 164 -14.03 9.54 3.87
N TYR A 165 -13.07 8.91 4.56
CA TYR A 165 -11.63 9.00 4.25
C TYR A 165 -10.87 7.67 4.33
N SER A 166 -11.54 6.59 4.71
CA SER A 166 -10.94 5.27 4.86
C SER A 166 -11.99 4.15 4.82
N PHE A 167 -11.52 2.92 4.63
CA PHE A 167 -12.34 1.70 4.67
C PHE A 167 -11.55 0.57 5.33
N SER A 168 -12.24 -0.37 5.96
CA SER A 168 -11.58 -1.52 6.60
C SER A 168 -10.96 -2.42 5.55
N TYR A 169 -9.70 -2.82 5.78
CA TYR A 169 -8.96 -3.70 4.90
C TYR A 169 -7.74 -4.24 5.63
N ASP A 170 -7.38 -5.50 5.34
CA ASP A 170 -6.24 -6.14 5.98
C ASP A 170 -4.91 -5.64 5.38
N ILE A 171 -4.02 -5.24 6.26
CA ILE A 171 -2.63 -4.92 5.91
C ILE A 171 -1.79 -6.14 6.19
N VAL A 172 -1.15 -6.67 5.15
CA VAL A 172 -0.32 -7.88 5.23
C VAL A 172 1.01 -7.56 5.89
N ALA A 173 1.58 -6.41 5.52
CA ALA A 173 2.86 -5.97 6.01
C ALA A 173 3.00 -4.45 5.85
N HIS A 174 3.97 -3.87 6.54
CA HIS A 174 4.28 -2.46 6.44
C HIS A 174 5.76 -2.22 6.73
N GLY A 175 6.26 -1.03 6.39
CA GLY A 175 7.64 -0.68 6.66
C GLY A 175 8.06 0.64 6.04
N TYR A 176 9.35 0.92 6.15
CA TYR A 176 9.98 2.07 5.53
C TYR A 176 10.44 1.73 4.10
N CYS A 177 10.38 2.72 3.21
CA CYS A 177 10.79 2.55 1.83
C CYS A 177 12.31 2.64 1.69
N VAL A 178 12.92 1.62 1.08
CA VAL A 178 14.37 1.53 0.86
C VAL A 178 14.66 1.88 -0.60
N PHE A 179 14.62 3.17 -0.91
CA PHE A 179 15.07 3.72 -2.19
C PHE A 179 16.42 4.44 -2.03
N ARG A 180 17.16 4.63 -3.12
CA ARG A 180 18.38 5.46 -3.06
C ARG A 180 18.01 6.93 -2.95
N TYR A 181 18.72 7.67 -2.11
CA TYR A 181 18.59 9.12 -2.01
C TYR A 181 19.48 9.85 -3.01
#